data_AF-A0A3A4VX74-F1
#
_entry.id   AF-A0A3A4VX74-F1
#
_cell.length_a   1.000
_cell.length_b   1.000
_cell.length_c   1.000
_cell.angle_alpha   90.00
_cell.angle_beta   90.00
_cell.angle_gamma   90.00
#
_symmetry.space_group_name_H-M   'P 1'
#
loop_
_entity.id
_entity.type
_entity.pdbx_description
1 polymer ?
#
loop_
_entity_poly.entity_id
_entity_poly.type
_entity_poly.pdbx_seq_one_letter_code
_entity_poly.pdbx_strand_id
1 'polypeptide(L)'
;MVFAYYHRLTKRQQRIYQQSDAVASIALPDAEPLHSLIQQLSMVLTQGKRPAVEQLAQQVTTEITTRLNVAPLRVKVLTVRPNWETGELHGEYSRPATRRGTPVISVWMRTAARGRVVAFRTFLRTLLHEICHHLDYELLKLADSLHTEGFYKRESSLMRQLAGAHEAPKPRTAPAQR
;
A
#
# COMPACT_ATOMS: atom_id res chain seq x y z
N MET A 1 9.45 -11.86 14.54
CA MET A 1 9.20 -10.93 15.67
C MET A 1 7.70 -10.96 15.96
N VAL A 2 7.31 -11.08 17.23
CA VAL A 2 5.88 -11.04 17.62
C VAL A 2 5.57 -9.66 18.18
N PHE A 3 4.56 -8.97 17.64
CA PHE A 3 4.17 -7.65 18.13
C PHE A 3 3.52 -7.74 19.51
N ALA A 4 3.70 -6.71 20.34
CA ALA A 4 3.20 -6.68 21.72
C ALA A 4 1.68 -6.90 21.84
N TYR A 5 0.89 -6.50 20.82
CA TYR A 5 -0.56 -6.68 20.83
C TYR A 5 -0.99 -8.14 20.65
N TYR A 6 -0.11 -9.03 20.18
CA TYR A 6 -0.41 -10.44 19.94
C TYR A 6 -0.96 -11.14 21.18
N HIS A 7 -0.41 -10.84 22.36
CA HIS A 7 -0.84 -11.45 23.63
C HIS A 7 -2.24 -11.00 24.07
N ARG A 8 -2.77 -9.93 23.49
CA ARG A 8 -4.13 -9.43 23.74
C ARG A 8 -5.15 -10.00 22.75
N LEU A 9 -4.72 -10.76 21.75
CA LEU A 9 -5.59 -11.37 20.76
C LEU A 9 -6.31 -12.61 21.31
N THR A 10 -7.54 -12.81 20.88
CA THR A 10 -8.25 -14.07 21.08
C THR A 10 -7.52 -15.23 20.39
N LYS A 11 -7.78 -16.48 20.80
CA LYS A 11 -7.19 -17.67 20.14
C LYS A 11 -7.49 -17.72 18.64
N ARG A 12 -8.67 -17.28 18.22
CA ARG A 12 -9.03 -17.18 16.80
C ARG A 12 -8.15 -16.16 16.08
N GLN A 13 -7.98 -14.97 16.65
CA GLN A 13 -7.12 -13.93 16.08
C GLN A 13 -5.64 -14.32 16.08
N GLN A 14 -5.15 -15.05 17.09
CA GLN A 14 -3.78 -15.56 17.11
C GLN A 14 -3.51 -16.53 15.95
N ARG A 15 -4.49 -17.38 15.59
CA ARG A 15 -4.38 -18.25 14.40
C ARG A 15 -4.34 -17.44 13.11
N ILE A 16 -5.19 -16.43 12.97
CA ILE A 16 -5.19 -15.53 11.80
C ILE A 16 -3.85 -14.77 11.72
N TYR A 17 -3.34 -14.29 12.85
CA TYR A 17 -2.03 -13.64 12.93
C TYR A 17 -0.95 -14.58 12.39
N GLN A 18 -0.88 -15.82 12.86
CA GLN A 18 0.13 -16.79 12.41
C GLN A 18 0.00 -17.13 10.92
N GLN A 19 -1.22 -17.28 10.41
CA GLN A 19 -1.48 -17.50 8.98
C GLN A 19 -0.99 -16.31 8.14
N SER A 20 -1.28 -15.09 8.58
CA SER A 20 -0.79 -13.87 7.94
C SER A 20 0.74 -13.78 8.01
N ASP A 21 1.34 -14.08 9.16
CA ASP A 21 2.79 -13.96 9.37
C ASP A 21 3.60 -14.96 8.51
N ALA A 22 3.02 -16.12 8.22
CA ALA A 22 3.65 -17.16 7.40
C ALA A 22 3.86 -16.76 5.93
N VAL A 23 3.09 -15.80 5.41
CA VAL A 23 3.21 -15.35 4.01
C VAL A 23 4.01 -14.06 3.95
N ALA A 24 5.31 -14.16 3.62
CA ALA A 24 6.19 -12.99 3.60
C ALA A 24 6.23 -12.21 2.27
N SER A 25 5.70 -12.78 1.19
CA SER A 25 5.79 -12.17 -0.15
C SER A 25 4.61 -12.56 -1.02
N ILE A 26 4.23 -11.65 -1.92
CA ILE A 26 3.31 -11.91 -3.03
C ILE A 26 4.11 -11.69 -4.31
N ALA A 27 4.19 -12.71 -5.16
CA ALA A 27 4.76 -12.58 -6.49
C ALA A 27 3.74 -11.86 -7.37
N LEU A 28 4.18 -10.76 -8.00
CA LEU A 28 3.39 -10.03 -8.97
C LEU A 28 3.89 -10.45 -10.37
N PRO A 29 3.12 -11.28 -11.10
CA PRO A 29 3.49 -11.68 -12.46
C PRO A 29 3.68 -10.47 -13.37
N ASP A 30 4.65 -10.50 -14.28
CA ASP A 30 4.84 -9.45 -15.30
C ASP A 30 4.77 -8.02 -14.73
N ALA A 31 5.61 -7.74 -13.73
CA ALA A 31 5.64 -6.45 -13.02
C ALA A 31 6.33 -5.32 -13.81
N GLU A 32 7.17 -5.65 -14.79
CA GLU A 32 7.98 -4.69 -15.57
C GLU A 32 7.14 -3.61 -16.28
N PRO A 33 6.02 -3.93 -16.96
CA PRO A 33 5.16 -2.90 -17.58
C PRO A 33 4.62 -1.87 -16.57
N LEU A 34 4.45 -2.25 -15.29
CA LEU A 34 3.98 -1.32 -14.26
C LEU A 34 5.04 -0.29 -13.88
N HIS A 35 6.33 -0.49 -14.17
CA HIS A 35 7.37 0.48 -13.82
C HIS A 35 7.13 1.84 -14.49
N SER A 36 6.73 1.83 -15.77
CA SER A 36 6.36 3.05 -16.50
C SER A 36 5.16 3.77 -15.87
N LEU A 37 4.19 3.00 -15.36
CA LEU A 37 3.00 3.52 -14.71
C LEU A 37 3.32 4.12 -13.34
N ILE A 38 4.21 3.47 -12.57
CA ILE A 38 4.74 3.94 -11.29
C ILE A 38 5.52 5.25 -11.48
N GLN A 39 6.33 5.37 -12.54
CA GLN A 39 7.02 6.61 -12.89
C GLN A 39 6.04 7.75 -13.21
N GLN A 40 5.02 7.48 -14.04
CA GLN A 40 3.98 8.47 -14.35
C GLN A 40 3.23 8.93 -13.09
N LEU A 41 2.88 8.00 -12.20
CA LEU A 41 2.26 8.30 -10.91
C LEU A 41 3.14 9.23 -10.05
N SER A 42 4.45 8.99 -10.00
CA SER A 42 5.41 9.85 -9.30
C SER A 42 5.43 11.29 -9.83
N MET A 43 5.42 11.45 -11.16
CA MET A 43 5.40 12.77 -11.79
C MET A 43 4.12 13.54 -11.48
N VAL A 44 2.94 12.93 -11.64
CA VAL A 44 1.67 13.62 -11.39
C VAL A 44 1.45 13.94 -9.91
N LEU A 45 1.97 13.10 -9.02
CA LEU A 45 1.92 13.32 -7.58
C LEU A 45 2.71 14.57 -7.23
N THR A 46 3.95 14.68 -7.73
CA THR A 46 4.82 15.84 -7.52
C THR A 46 4.19 17.14 -8.02
N GLN A 47 3.44 17.09 -9.12
CA GLN A 47 2.67 18.22 -9.64
C GLN A 47 1.41 18.56 -8.83
N GLY A 48 1.03 17.73 -7.85
CA GLY A 48 -0.12 17.96 -6.98
C GLY A 48 -1.49 17.83 -7.66
N LYS A 49 -1.56 17.18 -8.83
CA LYS A 49 -2.78 17.04 -9.65
C LYS A 49 -3.68 15.91 -9.15
N ARG A 50 -4.51 16.17 -8.13
CA ARG A 50 -5.34 15.14 -7.45
C ARG A 50 -6.12 14.20 -8.40
N PRO A 51 -6.86 14.67 -9.42
CA PRO A 51 -7.58 13.77 -10.32
C PRO A 51 -6.65 12.84 -11.12
N ALA A 52 -5.51 13.36 -11.59
CA ALA A 52 -4.53 12.55 -12.32
C ALA A 52 -3.85 11.51 -11.42
N VAL A 53 -3.56 11.87 -10.16
CA VAL A 53 -3.05 10.94 -9.15
C VAL A 53 -4.06 9.82 -8.87
N GLU A 54 -5.35 10.15 -8.72
CA GLU A 54 -6.39 9.15 -8.51
C GLU A 54 -6.52 8.19 -9.70
N GLN A 55 -6.53 8.72 -10.93
CA GLN A 55 -6.61 7.90 -12.13
C GLN A 55 -5.41 6.93 -12.23
N LEU A 56 -4.19 7.42 -12.05
CA LEU A 56 -2.98 6.57 -12.13
C LEU A 56 -2.90 5.59 -10.96
N ALA A 57 -3.28 5.98 -9.75
CA ALA A 57 -3.34 5.07 -8.61
C ALA A 57 -4.41 3.98 -8.81
N GLN A 58 -5.56 4.32 -9.40
CA GLN A 58 -6.58 3.36 -9.80
C GLN A 58 -6.04 2.39 -10.85
N GLN A 59 -5.34 2.87 -11.88
CA GLN A 59 -4.72 2.02 -12.90
C GLN A 59 -3.71 1.05 -12.28
N VAL A 60 -2.78 1.53 -11.43
CA VAL A 60 -1.82 0.67 -10.71
C VAL A 60 -2.55 -0.42 -9.93
N THR A 61 -3.61 -0.04 -9.20
CA THR A 61 -4.40 -0.97 -8.40
C THR A 61 -5.09 -2.01 -9.27
N THR A 62 -5.73 -1.58 -10.36
CA THR A 62 -6.38 -2.49 -11.32
C THR A 62 -5.37 -3.48 -11.90
N GLU A 63 -4.22 -3.00 -12.38
CA GLU A 63 -3.17 -3.85 -12.95
C GLU A 63 -2.66 -4.91 -11.96
N ILE A 64 -2.52 -4.56 -10.67
CA ILE A 64 -2.17 -5.50 -9.61
C ILE A 64 -3.30 -6.52 -9.38
N THR A 65 -4.54 -6.06 -9.20
CA THR A 65 -5.68 -6.96 -8.92
C THR A 65 -5.95 -7.93 -10.07
N THR A 66 -5.81 -7.47 -11.33
CA THR A 66 -6.00 -8.29 -12.52
C THR A 66 -4.91 -9.35 -12.64
N ARG A 67 -3.63 -9.00 -12.46
CA ARG A 67 -2.51 -9.97 -12.51
C ARG A 67 -2.59 -11.02 -11.41
N LEU A 68 -3.10 -10.66 -10.25
CA LEU A 68 -3.31 -11.57 -9.13
C LEU A 68 -4.65 -12.31 -9.20
N ASN A 69 -5.47 -12.04 -10.22
CA ASN A 69 -6.79 -12.63 -10.42
C ASN A 69 -7.70 -12.52 -9.16
N VAL A 70 -7.70 -11.35 -8.53
CA VAL A 70 -8.54 -11.04 -7.37
C VAL A 70 -9.66 -10.07 -7.75
N ALA A 71 -10.64 -9.92 -6.87
CA ALA A 71 -11.73 -8.97 -7.05
C ALA A 71 -11.21 -7.54 -7.31
N PRO A 72 -11.93 -6.70 -8.08
CA PRO A 72 -11.50 -5.34 -8.34
C PRO A 72 -11.57 -4.47 -7.07
N LEU A 73 -10.70 -3.47 -7.01
CA LEU A 73 -10.57 -2.53 -5.91
C LEU A 73 -10.66 -1.08 -6.43
N ARG A 74 -11.48 -0.24 -5.78
CA ARG A 74 -11.61 1.17 -6.15
C ARG A 74 -10.68 2.03 -5.30
N VAL A 75 -10.02 3.01 -5.92
CA VAL A 75 -9.13 3.97 -5.25
C VAL A 75 -9.81 5.33 -5.15
N LYS A 76 -9.67 5.96 -3.99
CA LYS A 76 -10.03 7.37 -3.76
C LYS A 76 -8.81 8.11 -3.23
N VAL A 77 -8.43 9.21 -3.89
CA VAL A 77 -7.34 10.08 -3.46
C VAL A 77 -7.92 11.35 -2.86
N LEU A 78 -7.70 11.49 -1.55
CA LEU A 78 -8.13 12.62 -0.75
C LEU A 78 -6.99 13.63 -0.59
N THR A 79 -7.35 14.89 -0.38
CA THR A 79 -6.37 15.98 -0.26
C THR A 79 -5.74 16.00 1.12
N VAL A 80 -6.51 16.07 2.20
CA VAL A 80 -6.01 16.18 3.58
C VAL A 80 -6.46 14.99 4.40
N ARG A 81 -5.53 14.43 5.17
CA ARG A 81 -5.79 13.36 6.16
C ARG A 81 -6.68 13.92 7.28
N PRO A 82 -7.83 13.29 7.59
CA PRO A 82 -8.60 13.69 8.77
C PRO A 82 -7.74 13.48 10.02
N ASN A 83 -7.79 14.45 10.94
CA ASN A 83 -7.06 14.36 12.20
C ASN A 83 -7.94 13.54 13.16
N TRP A 84 -7.58 12.29 13.44
CA TRP A 84 -8.24 11.47 14.47
C TRP A 84 -7.33 11.39 15.69
N GLU A 85 -7.88 11.58 16.88
CA GLU A 85 -7.14 11.56 18.16
C GLU A 85 -6.58 10.16 18.49
N THR A 86 -7.05 9.12 17.81
CA THR A 86 -6.74 7.71 18.08
C THR A 86 -6.10 7.02 16.87
N GLY A 87 -4.82 7.31 16.65
CA GLY A 87 -3.93 6.49 15.82
C GLY A 87 -3.65 7.04 14.41
N GLU A 88 -2.50 6.63 13.87
CA GLU A 88 -2.09 6.99 12.52
C GLU A 88 -2.86 6.16 11.47
N LEU A 89 -3.94 6.72 10.90
CA LEU A 89 -4.52 6.20 9.65
C LEU A 89 -3.53 6.33 8.50
N HIS A 90 -2.91 5.25 8.03
CA HIS A 90 -1.99 5.31 6.88
C HIS A 90 -2.76 5.40 5.55
N GLY A 91 -3.85 4.66 5.42
CA GLY A 91 -4.95 4.76 4.46
C GLY A 91 -6.25 4.26 5.12
N GLU A 92 -7.32 4.11 4.34
CA GLU A 92 -8.55 3.46 4.81
C GLU A 92 -9.04 2.44 3.79
N TYR A 93 -9.03 1.16 4.16
CA TYR A 93 -9.70 0.08 3.44
C TYR A 93 -11.13 -0.12 3.95
N SER A 94 -12.11 0.16 3.08
CA SER A 94 -13.54 -0.02 3.37
C SER A 94 -14.12 -1.17 2.54
N ARG A 95 -14.65 -2.19 3.21
CA ARG A 95 -15.47 -3.22 2.56
C ARG A 95 -16.90 -2.72 2.38
N PRO A 96 -17.56 -3.04 1.25
CA PRO A 96 -18.94 -2.66 1.04
C PRO A 96 -19.85 -3.37 2.04
N ALA A 97 -20.92 -2.70 2.47
CA ALA A 97 -21.93 -3.29 3.37
C ALA A 97 -22.69 -4.46 2.72
N THR A 98 -22.71 -4.53 1.39
CA THR A 98 -23.34 -5.61 0.63
C THR A 98 -22.32 -6.34 -0.25
N ARG A 99 -22.57 -7.62 -0.54
CA ARG A 99 -21.73 -8.44 -1.43
C ARG A 99 -21.66 -7.94 -2.87
N ARG A 100 -22.47 -6.95 -3.27
CA ARG A 100 -22.50 -6.38 -4.63
C ARG A 100 -21.65 -5.11 -4.77
N GLY A 101 -21.11 -4.56 -3.68
CA GLY A 101 -20.26 -3.39 -3.76
C GLY A 101 -18.81 -3.73 -4.12
N THR A 102 -18.08 -2.75 -4.62
CA THR A 102 -16.62 -2.83 -4.80
C THR A 102 -15.95 -2.30 -3.52
N PRO A 103 -14.99 -3.02 -2.93
CA PRO A 103 -14.15 -2.47 -1.86
C PRO A 103 -13.47 -1.18 -2.30
N VAL A 104 -13.21 -0.29 -1.35
CA VAL A 104 -12.63 1.03 -1.61
C VAL A 104 -11.42 1.23 -0.73
N ILE A 105 -10.32 1.71 -1.30
CA ILE A 105 -9.19 2.25 -0.55
C ILE A 105 -9.16 3.76 -0.68
N SER A 106 -9.01 4.45 0.44
CA SER A 106 -8.79 5.89 0.49
C SER A 106 -7.36 6.19 0.93
N VAL A 107 -6.65 7.02 0.16
CA VAL A 107 -5.28 7.46 0.45
C VAL A 107 -5.18 8.97 0.35
N TRP A 108 -4.21 9.56 1.07
CA TRP A 108 -4.02 11.01 1.09
C TRP A 108 -2.77 11.43 0.33
N MET A 109 -2.91 12.43 -0.52
CA MET A 109 -1.78 12.95 -1.30
C MET A 109 -1.09 14.17 -0.67
N ARG A 110 -1.62 14.74 0.43
CA ARG A 110 -0.98 15.84 1.17
C ARG A 110 -0.85 15.54 2.66
N THR A 111 0.23 16.04 3.26
CA THR A 111 0.52 15.95 4.68
C THR A 111 -0.53 16.70 5.50
N ALA A 112 -0.97 16.12 6.63
CA ALA A 112 -1.95 16.74 7.53
C ALA A 112 -1.49 18.11 8.06
N ALA A 113 -0.22 18.22 8.50
CA ALA A 113 0.27 19.40 9.20
C ALA A 113 0.56 20.63 8.32
N ARG A 114 0.92 20.43 7.03
CA ARG A 114 1.41 21.52 6.16
C ARG A 114 0.76 21.57 4.78
N GLY A 115 -0.19 20.68 4.48
CA GLY A 115 -0.85 20.62 3.16
C GLY A 115 0.09 20.38 1.97
N ARG A 116 1.35 19.99 2.20
CA ARG A 116 2.34 19.71 1.16
C ARG A 116 2.08 18.35 0.55
N VAL A 117 2.37 18.21 -0.74
CA VAL A 117 2.36 16.89 -1.41
C VAL A 117 3.28 15.93 -0.65
N VAL A 118 2.80 14.72 -0.38
CA VAL A 118 3.60 13.68 0.29
C VAL A 118 4.71 13.18 -0.63
N ALA A 119 5.82 12.71 -0.05
CA ALA A 119 6.87 12.07 -0.84
C ALA A 119 6.30 10.84 -1.59
N PHE A 120 6.76 10.61 -2.82
CA PHE A 120 6.27 9.52 -3.66
C PHE A 120 6.38 8.15 -2.99
N ARG A 121 7.52 7.86 -2.38
CA ARG A 121 7.72 6.61 -1.63
C ARG A 121 6.70 6.45 -0.50
N THR A 122 6.35 7.53 0.19
CA THR A 122 5.31 7.51 1.24
C THR A 122 3.94 7.19 0.65
N PHE A 123 3.55 7.88 -0.43
CA PHE A 123 2.28 7.64 -1.10
C PHE A 123 2.16 6.19 -1.60
N LEU A 124 3.19 5.69 -2.28
CA LEU A 124 3.17 4.35 -2.85
C LEU A 124 3.10 3.28 -1.75
N ARG A 125 3.86 3.42 -0.65
CA ARG A 125 3.78 2.48 0.47
C ARG A 125 2.40 2.48 1.12
N THR A 126 1.79 3.65 1.30
CA THR A 126 0.40 3.76 1.77
C THR A 126 -0.57 3.06 0.82
N LEU A 127 -0.46 3.29 -0.49
CA LEU A 127 -1.32 2.64 -1.47
C LEU A 127 -1.17 1.11 -1.42
N LEU A 128 0.07 0.62 -1.39
CA LEU A 128 0.37 -0.82 -1.32
C LEU A 128 -0.06 -1.45 0.01
N HIS A 129 0.00 -0.71 1.11
CA HIS A 129 -0.51 -1.15 2.41
C HIS A 129 -2.01 -1.46 2.34
N GLU A 130 -2.80 -0.55 1.79
CA GLU A 130 -4.24 -0.76 1.64
C GLU A 130 -4.57 -1.86 0.61
N ILE A 131 -3.76 -2.00 -0.45
CA ILE A 131 -3.86 -3.13 -1.39
C ILE A 131 -3.53 -4.45 -0.67
N CYS A 132 -2.52 -4.50 0.21
CA CYS A 132 -2.23 -5.70 1.00
C CYS A 132 -3.42 -6.11 1.88
N HIS A 133 -4.13 -5.16 2.48
CA HIS A 133 -5.38 -5.47 3.19
C HIS A 133 -6.40 -6.14 2.27
N HIS A 134 -6.56 -5.66 1.04
CA HIS A 134 -7.42 -6.30 0.06
C HIS A 134 -6.96 -7.72 -0.30
N LEU A 135 -5.66 -7.93 -0.52
CA LEU A 135 -5.07 -9.23 -0.87
C LEU A 135 -5.15 -10.23 0.29
N ASP A 136 -5.08 -9.79 1.54
CA ASP A 136 -5.30 -10.67 2.69
C ASP A 136 -6.69 -11.33 2.64
N TYR A 137 -7.72 -10.56 2.27
CA TYR A 137 -9.08 -11.08 2.12
C TYR A 137 -9.28 -11.87 0.82
N GLU A 138 -8.81 -11.34 -0.31
CA GLU A 138 -9.16 -11.91 -1.62
C GLU A 138 -8.19 -12.95 -2.15
N LEU A 139 -6.89 -12.82 -1.85
CA LEU A 139 -5.88 -13.78 -2.28
C LEU A 139 -5.62 -14.83 -1.20
N LEU A 140 -5.36 -14.39 0.04
CA LEU A 140 -4.99 -15.28 1.14
C LEU A 140 -6.21 -15.85 1.89
N LYS A 141 -7.41 -15.35 1.59
CA LYS A 141 -8.69 -15.77 2.19
C LYS A 141 -8.68 -15.72 3.73
N LEU A 142 -7.94 -14.76 4.29
CA LEU A 142 -7.90 -14.52 5.73
C LEU A 142 -9.22 -13.90 6.20
N ALA A 143 -9.66 -14.30 7.40
CA ALA A 143 -10.89 -13.77 7.99
C ALA A 143 -10.74 -12.32 8.50
N ASP A 144 -9.50 -11.90 8.77
CA ASP A 144 -9.13 -10.57 9.22
C ASP A 144 -7.73 -10.23 8.70
N SER A 145 -7.40 -8.95 8.57
CA SER A 145 -6.10 -8.49 8.08
C SER A 145 -5.36 -7.75 9.18
N LEU A 146 -4.57 -8.52 9.93
CA LEU A 146 -3.77 -8.03 11.05
C LEU A 146 -2.39 -7.57 10.57
N HIS A 147 -1.89 -6.47 11.13
CA HIS A 147 -0.53 -5.97 10.87
C HIS A 147 0.53 -6.86 11.53
N THR A 148 0.90 -7.94 10.85
CA THR A 148 1.95 -8.89 11.24
C THR A 148 3.28 -8.58 10.55
N GLU A 149 4.37 -9.25 10.93
CA GLU A 149 5.64 -9.07 10.24
C GLU A 149 5.52 -9.55 8.79
N GLY A 150 4.81 -10.66 8.56
CA GLY A 150 4.44 -11.13 7.23
C GLY A 150 3.69 -10.08 6.41
N PHE A 151 2.72 -9.38 7.00
CA PHE A 151 2.00 -8.29 6.34
C PHE A 151 2.94 -7.19 5.83
N TYR A 152 3.83 -6.68 6.70
CA TYR A 152 4.80 -5.65 6.30
C TYR A 152 5.82 -6.16 5.26
N LYS A 153 6.19 -7.44 5.33
CA LYS A 153 7.06 -8.07 4.33
C LYS A 153 6.37 -8.19 2.97
N ARG A 154 5.06 -8.49 2.92
CA ARG A 154 4.27 -8.49 1.68
C ARG A 154 4.21 -7.10 1.04
N GLU A 155 3.92 -6.06 1.83
CA GLU A 155 3.95 -4.66 1.36
C GLU A 155 5.33 -4.33 0.76
N SER A 156 6.39 -4.65 1.49
CA SER A 156 7.76 -4.45 1.03
C SER A 156 8.10 -5.28 -0.23
N SER A 157 7.54 -6.48 -0.36
CA SER A 157 7.70 -7.34 -1.54
C SER A 157 7.08 -6.71 -2.79
N LEU A 158 5.85 -6.18 -2.69
CA LEU A 158 5.21 -5.48 -3.80
C LEU A 158 5.95 -4.19 -4.13
N MET A 159 6.38 -3.43 -3.12
CA MET A 159 7.15 -2.20 -3.29
C MET A 159 8.43 -2.47 -4.09
N ARG A 160 9.19 -3.52 -3.78
CA ARG A 160 10.43 -3.86 -4.52
C ARG A 160 10.16 -4.24 -5.98
N GLN A 161 9.09 -4.99 -6.23
CA GLN A 161 8.72 -5.43 -7.58
C GLN A 161 8.25 -4.25 -8.46
N LEU A 162 7.53 -3.29 -7.87
CA LEU A 162 6.95 -2.15 -8.59
C LEU A 162 7.89 -0.97 -8.71
N ALA A 163 8.79 -0.77 -7.75
CA ALA A 163 9.75 0.31 -7.76
C ALA A 163 11.02 -0.01 -8.59
N GLY A 164 10.97 -0.97 -9.51
CA GLY A 164 12.11 -1.42 -10.31
C GLY A 164 13.03 -0.26 -10.75
N ALA A 165 14.29 -0.32 -10.29
CA ALA A 165 15.36 0.67 -10.47
C ALA A 165 15.09 2.14 -10.05
N HIS A 166 14.03 2.44 -9.29
CA HIS A 166 13.81 3.79 -8.74
C HIS A 166 14.72 4.12 -7.53
N GLU A 167 15.52 3.15 -7.07
CA GLU A 167 16.79 3.44 -6.39
C GLU A 167 17.80 3.92 -7.42
N ALA A 168 17.72 5.21 -7.78
CA ALA A 168 18.87 5.90 -8.33
C ALA A 168 20.06 5.66 -7.38
N PRO A 169 21.28 5.39 -7.88
CA PRO A 169 22.44 5.24 -7.02
C PRO A 169 22.55 6.48 -6.13
N LYS A 170 22.65 6.29 -4.81
CA LYS A 170 23.03 7.39 -3.91
C LYS A 170 24.28 8.04 -4.52
N PRO A 171 24.33 9.37 -4.69
CA PRO A 171 25.60 10.00 -5.04
C PRO A 171 26.60 9.56 -3.98
N ARG A 172 27.66 8.85 -4.41
CA ARG A 172 28.84 8.64 -3.58
C ARG A 172 29.30 10.04 -3.22
N THR A 173 29.11 10.45 -1.97
CA THR A 173 29.82 11.60 -1.42
C THR A 173 31.30 11.28 -1.62
N ALA A 174 31.93 12.00 -2.54
CA ALA A 174 33.38 11.95 -2.68
C ALA A 174 33.98 12.27 -1.31
N PRO A 175 34.98 11.49 -0.83
CA PRO A 175 35.66 11.87 0.40
C PRO A 175 36.27 13.25 0.19
N ALA A 176 36.00 14.15 1.13
CA ALA A 176 36.63 15.46 1.17
C ALA A 176 38.15 15.25 1.15
N GLN A 177 38.79 15.69 0.08
CA GLN A 177 40.24 15.78 0.01
C GLN A 177 40.67 16.81 1.06
N ARG A 178 41.46 16.36 2.03
CA ARG A 178 42.24 17.20 2.93
C ARG A 178 43.62 17.40 2.33
#